data_AF-A0A0D6PIH7-F1
#
_entry.id   AF-A0A0D6PIH7-F1
#
_cell.length_a   1.000
_cell.length_b   1.000
_cell.length_c   1.000
_cell.angle_alpha   90.00
_cell.angle_beta   90.00
_cell.angle_gamma   90.00
#
_symmetry.space_group_name_H-M   'P 1'
#
loop_
_entity.id
_entity.type
_entity.pdbx_description
1 polymer ?
#
loop_
_entity_poly.entity_id
_entity_poly.type
_entity_poly.pdbx_seq_one_letter_code
_entity_poly.pdbx_strand_id
1 'polypeptide(L)'
;MKKSRLIRLHVIAKSGQQSGNLTHIGGGVFESGRWHITPDIAEKAIGAELHLHEYQDKTSWFAGIILGWRPADVPDRVFFKLKKNPGLSKSQKEGWGNEQSRVWEE
;
A
#
# COMPACT_ATOMS: atom_id res chain seq x y z
N MET A 1 -4.78 26.76 -0.64
CA MET A 1 -5.25 25.42 -1.09
C MET A 1 -4.92 24.43 -0.01
N LYS A 2 -5.92 23.81 0.64
CA LYS A 2 -5.64 22.69 1.56
C LYS A 2 -5.00 21.57 0.74
N LYS A 3 -3.84 21.06 1.16
CA LYS A 3 -3.19 19.93 0.50
C LYS A 3 -3.93 18.68 0.95
N SER A 4 -4.64 18.03 0.03
CA SER A 4 -5.29 16.75 0.28
C SER A 4 -4.23 15.71 0.68
N ARG A 5 -4.48 15.02 1.80
CA ARG A 5 -3.55 14.04 2.39
C ARG A 5 -4.00 12.63 2.06
N LEU A 6 -3.10 11.79 1.54
CA LEU A 6 -3.43 10.37 1.36
C LEU A 6 -3.45 9.71 2.74
N ILE A 7 -4.59 9.12 3.11
CA ILE A 7 -4.74 8.45 4.41
C ILE A 7 -4.71 6.94 4.27
N ARG A 8 -5.20 6.41 3.15
CA ARG A 8 -5.21 4.97 2.89
C ARG A 8 -4.93 4.66 1.44
N LEU A 9 -4.09 3.67 1.22
CA LEU A 9 -3.78 3.08 -0.07
C LEU A 9 -4.16 1.60 -0.02
N HIS A 10 -5.16 1.23 -0.79
CA HIS A 10 -5.60 -0.15 -0.95
C HIS A 10 -5.05 -0.69 -2.26
N VAL A 11 -4.46 -1.89 -2.22
CA VAL A 11 -3.89 -2.54 -3.41
C VAL A 11 -4.22 -4.03 -3.44
N ILE A 12 -4.44 -4.56 -4.63
CA ILE A 12 -4.65 -6.00 -4.85
C ILE A 12 -3.29 -6.69 -4.94
N ALA A 13 -2.98 -7.54 -3.97
CA ALA A 13 -1.90 -8.51 -4.03
C ALA A 13 -2.48 -9.92 -4.13
N LYS A 14 -2.33 -10.53 -5.30
CA LYS A 14 -2.64 -11.94 -5.50
C LYS A 14 -1.63 -12.79 -4.74
N SER A 15 -2.13 -13.64 -3.85
CA SER A 15 -1.32 -14.62 -3.11
C SER A 15 -0.48 -15.45 -4.09
N GLY A 16 0.82 -15.61 -3.83
CA GLY A 16 1.73 -16.39 -4.68
C GLY A 16 2.29 -15.68 -5.92
N GLN A 17 1.90 -14.43 -6.21
CA GLN A 17 2.56 -13.61 -7.23
C GLN A 17 3.36 -12.45 -6.60
N GLN A 18 4.48 -12.12 -7.24
CA GLN A 18 5.54 -11.19 -6.79
C GLN A 18 5.04 -9.81 -6.31
N SER A 19 3.81 -9.43 -6.61
CA SER A 19 3.15 -8.19 -6.18
C SER A 19 2.86 -8.13 -4.69
N GLY A 20 2.77 -9.27 -3.98
CA GLY A 20 2.41 -9.32 -2.55
C GLY A 20 3.54 -9.60 -1.56
N ASN A 21 4.77 -9.83 -2.02
CA ASN A 21 5.86 -10.31 -1.17
C ASN A 21 6.22 -9.29 -0.08
N LEU A 22 5.76 -9.56 1.13
CA LEU A 22 6.24 -8.87 2.32
C LEU A 22 7.51 -9.55 2.79
N THR A 23 8.64 -8.92 2.53
CA THR A 23 9.92 -9.35 3.08
C THR A 23 10.08 -8.77 4.46
N HIS A 24 10.15 -9.61 5.49
CA HIS A 24 10.43 -9.12 6.85
C HIS A 24 11.89 -8.64 6.91
N ILE A 25 12.08 -7.37 7.26
CA ILE A 25 13.41 -6.73 7.36
C ILE A 25 13.82 -6.44 8.82
N GLY A 26 13.06 -6.94 9.79
CA GLY A 26 13.33 -6.84 11.22
C GLY A 26 12.45 -5.81 11.95
N GLY A 27 12.32 -5.98 13.28
CA GLY A 27 11.59 -5.04 14.14
C GLY A 27 10.09 -4.86 13.82
N GLY A 28 9.46 -5.87 13.21
CA GLY A 28 8.07 -5.76 12.74
C GLY A 28 7.90 -4.88 11.50
N VAL A 29 9.00 -4.58 10.81
CA VAL A 29 9.03 -3.82 9.57
C VAL A 29 9.17 -4.78 8.38
N PHE A 30 8.44 -4.48 7.32
CA PHE A 30 8.38 -5.25 6.10
C PHE A 30 8.71 -4.35 4.90
N GLU A 31 9.36 -4.90 3.89
CA GLU A 31 9.36 -4.33 2.55
C GLU A 31 8.25 -5.01 1.74
N SER A 32 7.44 -4.24 1.02
CA SER A 32 6.35 -4.77 0.20
C SER A 32 6.83 -5.33 -1.14
N GLY A 33 5.90 -5.81 -1.97
CA GLY A 33 6.17 -6.08 -3.38
C GLY A 33 6.33 -4.79 -4.21
N ARG A 34 6.31 -4.94 -5.55
CA ARG A 34 6.45 -3.84 -6.50
C ARG A 34 5.07 -3.32 -6.94
N TRP A 35 4.78 -2.06 -6.65
CA TRP A 35 3.47 -1.46 -6.91
C TRP A 35 3.52 -0.42 -8.02
N HIS A 36 2.56 -0.44 -8.95
CA HIS A 36 2.46 0.56 -10.01
C HIS A 36 1.89 1.89 -9.48
N ILE A 37 2.78 2.66 -8.85
CA ILE A 37 2.50 3.92 -8.16
C ILE A 37 3.63 4.88 -8.52
N THR A 38 3.25 6.09 -8.91
CA THR A 38 4.22 7.13 -9.27
C THR A 38 4.99 7.62 -8.03
N PRO A 39 6.25 8.05 -8.18
CA PRO A 39 7.04 8.65 -7.10
C PRO A 39 6.31 9.75 -6.30
N ASP A 40 5.59 10.65 -6.97
CA ASP A 40 4.83 11.73 -6.32
C ASP A 40 3.74 11.20 -5.38
N ILE A 41 3.03 10.14 -5.79
CA ILE A 41 2.00 9.52 -4.94
C ILE A 41 2.65 8.71 -3.82
N ALA A 42 3.76 8.02 -4.10
CA ALA A 42 4.50 7.26 -3.10
C ALA A 42 5.03 8.17 -1.98
N GLU A 43 5.50 9.37 -2.32
CA GLU A 43 5.93 10.38 -1.36
C GLU A 43 4.75 10.84 -0.48
N LYS A 44 3.60 11.13 -1.09
CA LYS A 44 2.37 11.51 -0.36
C LYS A 44 1.81 10.38 0.51
N ALA A 45 2.20 9.14 0.24
CA ALA A 45 1.75 7.97 0.98
C ALA A 45 2.54 7.74 2.28
N ILE A 46 3.65 8.44 2.51
CA ILE A 46 4.40 8.31 3.77
C ILE A 46 3.50 8.73 4.94
N GLY A 47 3.35 7.84 5.92
CA GLY A 47 2.45 7.99 7.07
C GLY A 47 1.02 7.50 6.83
N ALA A 48 0.65 7.14 5.59
CA ALA A 48 -0.65 6.56 5.27
C ALA A 48 -0.69 5.05 5.60
N GLU A 49 -1.90 4.50 5.65
CA GLU A 49 -2.13 3.07 5.79
C GLU A 49 -2.00 2.38 4.42
N LEU A 50 -1.22 1.31 4.32
CA LEU A 50 -1.26 0.38 3.19
C LEU A 50 -2.10 -0.84 3.57
N HIS A 51 -3.06 -1.17 2.72
CA HIS A 51 -3.89 -2.37 2.84
C HIS A 51 -3.67 -3.28 1.64
N LEU A 52 -3.29 -4.53 1.92
CA LEU A 52 -3.11 -5.55 0.89
C LEU A 52 -4.31 -6.48 0.89
N HIS A 53 -4.95 -6.59 -0.27
CA HIS A 53 -6.15 -7.38 -0.48
C HIS A 53 -5.90 -8.50 -1.46
N GLU A 54 -6.58 -9.63 -1.28
CA GLU A 54 -6.58 -10.69 -2.29
C GLU A 54 -7.55 -10.34 -3.44
N TYR A 55 -8.69 -9.73 -3.09
CA TYR A 55 -9.73 -9.28 -4.01
C TYR A 55 -10.32 -7.95 -3.52
N GLN A 56 -10.91 -7.17 -4.43
CA GLN A 56 -11.44 -5.83 -4.16
C GLN A 56 -12.53 -5.84 -3.07
N ASP A 57 -13.34 -6.89 -2.97
CA ASP A 57 -14.45 -7.00 -2.00
C ASP A 57 -14.04 -7.58 -0.64
N LYS A 58 -12.77 -8.00 -0.48
CA LYS A 58 -12.30 -8.69 0.73
C LYS A 58 -11.65 -7.75 1.72
N THR A 59 -11.70 -8.14 2.99
CA THR A 59 -10.87 -7.54 4.04
C THR A 59 -9.39 -7.72 3.72
N SER A 60 -8.59 -6.68 3.98
CA SER A 60 -7.15 -6.75 3.79
C SER A 60 -6.52 -7.80 4.70
N TRP A 61 -5.78 -8.74 4.12
CA TRP A 61 -5.03 -9.77 4.86
C TRP A 61 -3.76 -9.20 5.51
N PHE A 62 -3.30 -8.03 5.05
CA PHE A 62 -2.27 -7.23 5.69
C PHE A 62 -2.65 -5.77 5.71
N ALA A 63 -2.35 -5.11 6.83
CA ALA A 63 -2.39 -3.67 6.95
C ALA A 63 -1.18 -3.16 7.74
N GLY A 64 -0.72 -1.97 7.41
CA GLY A 64 0.42 -1.34 8.08
C GLY A 64 0.60 0.11 7.68
N ILE A 65 1.49 0.81 8.39
CA ILE A 65 1.82 2.20 8.11
C ILE A 65 3.01 2.27 7.17
N ILE A 66 2.91 3.09 6.12
CA ILE A 66 4.00 3.38 5.20
C ILE A 66 5.03 4.28 5.90
N LEU A 67 6.25 3.78 6.05
CA LEU A 67 7.37 4.50 6.66
C LEU A 67 8.25 5.20 5.62
N GLY A 68 8.17 4.77 4.37
CA GLY A 68 9.01 5.26 3.28
C GLY A 68 8.83 4.41 2.03
N TRP A 69 9.49 4.80 0.95
CA TRP A 69 9.45 4.09 -0.33
C TRP A 69 10.80 4.16 -1.04
N ARG A 70 11.00 3.29 -2.02
CA ARG A 70 12.11 3.35 -2.97
C ARG A 70 11.64 2.94 -4.36
N PRO A 71 12.27 3.44 -5.43
CA PRO A 71 11.97 2.96 -6.78
C PRO A 71 12.28 1.47 -6.91
N ALA A 72 11.52 0.80 -7.76
CA ALA A 72 11.84 -0.54 -8.21
C ALA A 72 12.88 -0.51 -9.34
N ASP A 73 13.36 -1.70 -9.68
CA ASP A 73 14.22 -1.98 -10.84
C ASP A 73 13.50 -1.79 -12.19
N VAL A 74 12.18 -1.61 -12.19
CA VAL A 74 11.36 -1.39 -13.38
C VAL A 74 10.64 -0.04 -13.32
N PRO A 75 10.39 0.61 -14.48
CA PRO A 75 9.72 1.91 -14.52
C PRO A 75 8.35 1.91 -13.84
N ASP A 76 8.00 3.06 -13.27
CA ASP A 76 6.69 3.33 -12.66
C ASP A 76 6.27 2.34 -11.58
N ARG A 77 7.23 1.69 -10.92
CA ARG A 77 6.97 0.86 -9.75
C ARG A 77 7.82 1.26 -8.56
N VAL A 78 7.25 1.07 -7.38
CA VAL A 78 7.89 1.36 -6.10
C VAL A 78 7.75 0.19 -5.14
N PHE A 79 8.69 0.12 -4.20
CA PHE A 79 8.60 -0.68 -2.99
C PHE A 79 8.25 0.23 -1.82
N PHE A 80 7.44 -0.26 -0.88
CA PHE A 80 7.16 0.44 0.38
C PHE A 80 7.83 -0.26 1.55
N LYS A 81 8.35 0.55 2.47
CA LYS A 81 8.74 0.12 3.81
C LYS A 81 7.55 0.31 4.74
N LEU A 82 7.15 -0.75 5.44
CA LEU A 82 5.89 -0.84 6.17
C LEU A 82 6.10 -1.30 7.60
N LYS A 83 5.45 -0.65 8.57
CA LYS A 83 5.28 -1.23 9.91
C LYS A 83 3.93 -1.94 9.97
N LYS A 84 3.93 -3.26 10.16
CA LYS A 84 2.68 -4.03 10.24
C LYS A 84 1.84 -3.55 11.41
N ASN A 85 0.55 -3.34 11.16
CA ASN A 85 -0.45 -3.05 12.19
C ASN A 85 -1.77 -3.76 11.82
N PRO A 86 -2.01 -4.98 12.34
CA PRO A 86 -3.19 -5.76 11.99
C PRO A 86 -4.51 -5.13 12.46
N GLY A 87 -4.47 -4.24 13.47
CA GLY A 87 -5.67 -3.50 13.92
C GLY A 87 -6.23 -2.54 12.86
N LEU A 88 -5.49 -2.27 11.79
CA LEU A 88 -5.93 -1.45 10.67
C LEU A 88 -6.64 -2.24 9.58
N SER A 89 -6.71 -3.57 9.65
CA SER A 89 -7.32 -4.36 8.58
C SER A 89 -8.75 -3.90 8.27
N LYS A 90 -9.00 -3.59 7.00
CA LYS A 90 -10.27 -3.00 6.53
C LYS A 90 -10.65 -3.61 5.18
N SER A 91 -11.95 -3.68 4.90
CA SER A 91 -12.45 -3.85 3.53
C SER A 91 -12.58 -2.48 2.87
N GLN A 92 -12.52 -2.44 1.54
CA GLN A 92 -12.76 -1.25 0.74
C GLN A 92 -13.65 -1.67 -0.42
N LYS A 93 -14.89 -1.22 -0.49
CA LYS A 93 -15.84 -1.71 -1.52
C LYS A 93 -15.88 -0.81 -2.76
N GLU A 94 -15.43 0.43 -2.64
CA GLU A 94 -15.63 1.49 -3.64
C GLU A 94 -14.32 2.22 -3.95
N GLY A 95 -14.31 3.00 -5.03
CA GLY A 95 -13.15 3.82 -5.40
C GLY A 95 -11.95 3.03 -5.91
N TRP A 96 -12.15 1.77 -6.31
CA TRP A 96 -11.14 0.98 -7.00
C TRP A 96 -10.97 1.45 -8.45
N GLY A 97 -9.73 1.67 -8.87
CA GLY A 97 -9.35 1.54 -10.27
C GLY A 97 -9.09 0.07 -10.61
N ASN A 98 -8.14 -0.21 -11.51
CA ASN A 98 -7.80 -1.59 -11.89
C ASN A 98 -7.44 -2.47 -10.66
N GLU A 99 -6.40 -2.09 -9.93
CA GLU A 99 -5.86 -2.90 -8.82
C GLU A 99 -5.52 -2.07 -7.56
N GLN A 100 -5.96 -0.81 -7.53
CA GLN A 100 -5.67 0.10 -6.42
C GLN A 100 -6.83 1.06 -6.14
N SER A 101 -6.96 1.46 -4.87
CA SER A 101 -7.84 2.54 -4.42
C SER A 101 -7.08 3.48 -3.47
N ARG A 102 -7.44 4.76 -3.50
CA ARG A 102 -6.79 5.82 -2.72
C ARG A 102 -7.85 6.60 -1.97
N VAL A 103 -7.70 6.70 -0.65
CA VAL A 103 -8.58 7.49 0.20
C VAL A 103 -7.84 8.72 0.68
N TRP A 104 -8.41 9.89 0.41
CA TRP A 104 -7.83 11.19 0.72
C TRP A 104 -8.64 11.88 1.83
N GLU A 105 -7.96 12.68 2.63
CA GLU A 105 -8.54 13.62 3.60
C GLU A 105 -8.40 15.06 3.05
N GLU A 106 -9.45 15.88 3.22
CA GLU A 106 -9.56 17.26 2.73
C GLU A 106 -9.00 18.33 3.68
#